data_AF-A0A958NH79-F1
#
_entry.id   AF-A0A958NH79-F1
#
_cell.length_a   1.000
_cell.length_b   1.000
_cell.length_c   1.000
_cell.angle_alpha   90.00
_cell.angle_beta   90.00
_cell.angle_gamma   90.00
#
_symmetry.space_group_name_H-M   'P 1'
#
loop_
_entity.id
_entity.type
_entity.pdbx_description
1 polymer ?
#
loop_
_entity_poly.entity_id
_entity_poly.type
_entity_poly.pdbx_seq_one_letter_code
_entity_poly.pdbx_strand_id
1 'polypeptide(L)' 'MDIQQKKPELVKLIIETGESDLLDVVEMILKGKNKEDWWSKLSEVEKRSIEQGLEEADHGETIPHEQVMKEVKEKYNLK' A
#
# COMPACT_ATOMS: atom_id res chain seq x y z
N MET A 1 28.50 20.02 -2.32
CA MET A 1 28.55 18.57 -2.05
C MET A 1 28.12 17.85 -3.32
N ASP A 2 29.05 17.15 -3.96
CA ASP A 2 28.80 16.44 -5.21
C ASP A 2 28.08 15.12 -4.92
N ILE A 3 27.00 14.84 -5.65
CA ILE A 3 26.26 13.57 -5.57
C ILE A 3 27.18 12.37 -5.84
N GLN A 4 28.23 12.57 -6.65
CA GLN A 4 29.22 11.54 -6.96
C GLN A 4 30.02 11.10 -5.72
N GLN A 5 30.21 11.98 -4.72
CA GLN A 5 30.92 11.65 -3.47
C GLN A 5 29.96 11.07 -2.42
N LYS A 6 28.69 11.50 -2.40
CA LYS A 6 27.69 11.00 -1.44
C LYS A 6 27.29 9.54 -1.65
N LYS A 7 27.27 9.07 -2.89
CA LYS A 7 26.89 7.67 -3.21
C LYS A 7 27.82 6.64 -2.56
N PRO A 8 29.15 6.69 -2.74
CA PRO A 8 30.05 5.71 -2.13
C PRO A 8 30.05 5.78 -0.60
N GLU A 9 29.90 6.96 0.00
CA GLU A 9 29.77 7.12 1.46
C GLU A 9 28.54 6.40 2.02
N LEU A 10 27.37 6.55 1.38
CA LEU A 10 26.14 5.86 1.79
C LEU A 10 26.25 4.35 1.65
N VAL A 11 26.86 3.85 0.57
CA VAL A 11 27.08 2.40 0.38
C VAL A 11 27.97 1.86 1.49
N LYS A 12 29.04 2.58 1.86
CA LYS A 12 29.91 2.18 2.95
C LYS A 12 29.16 2.09 4.29
N LEU A 13 28.35 3.10 4.62
CA LEU A 13 27.54 3.09 5.84
C LEU A 13 26.52 1.94 5.87
N ILE A 14 25.93 1.59 4.73
CA ILE A 14 25.00 0.46 4.60
C ILE A 14 25.73 -0.88 4.83
N ILE A 15 26.93 -1.03 4.30
CA ILE A 15 27.75 -2.25 4.47
C ILE A 15 28.24 -2.40 5.92
N GLU A 16 28.56 -1.28 6.58
CA GLU A 16 29.04 -1.27 7.96
C GLU A 16 27.91 -1.38 9.00
N THR A 17 26.67 -1.13 8.60
CA THR A 17 25.49 -1.25 9.46
C THR A 17 25.11 -2.71 9.67
N GLY A 18 25.08 -3.17 10.92
CA GLY A 18 24.62 -4.51 11.31
C GLY A 18 23.18 -4.56 11.80
N GLU A 19 22.45 -3.43 11.78
CA GLU A 19 21.08 -3.32 12.28
C GLU A 19 20.07 -3.50 11.15
N SER A 20 19.34 -4.61 11.18
CA SER A 20 18.33 -4.96 10.16
C SER A 20 17.23 -3.90 10.04
N ASP A 21 16.73 -3.40 11.17
CA ASP A 21 15.62 -2.44 11.20
C ASP A 21 15.96 -1.12 10.48
N LEU A 22 17.23 -0.68 10.56
CA LEU A 22 17.70 0.51 9.84
C LEU A 22 17.81 0.26 8.33
N LEU A 23 18.20 -0.95 7.92
CA LEU A 23 18.24 -1.34 6.51
C LEU A 23 16.84 -1.38 5.90
N ASP A 24 15.84 -1.87 6.66
CA ASP A 24 14.44 -1.92 6.23
C ASP A 24 13.85 -0.51 5.98
N VAL A 25 14.16 0.45 6.85
CA VAL A 25 13.74 1.86 6.69
C VAL A 25 14.41 2.50 5.48
N VAL A 26 15.71 2.27 5.29
CA VAL A 26 16.45 2.78 4.13
C VAL A 26 15.90 2.17 2.83
N GLU A 27 15.62 0.88 2.82
CA GLU A 27 14.99 0.19 1.71
C GLU A 27 13.61 0.77 1.39
N MET A 28 12.78 0.99 2.40
CA MET A 28 11.46 1.62 2.25
C MET A 28 11.54 3.01 1.62
N ILE A 29 12.49 3.84 2.06
CA ILE A 29 12.67 5.21 1.53
C ILE A 29 13.18 5.17 0.09
N LEU A 30 14.16 4.32 -0.22
CA LEU A 30 14.75 4.22 -1.55
C LEU A 30 13.80 3.58 -2.57
N LYS A 31 13.05 2.55 -2.17
CA LYS A 31 12.00 1.92 -3.00
C LYS A 31 10.74 2.78 -3.08
N GLY A 32 10.42 3.53 -2.04
CA GLY A 32 9.27 4.43 -1.98
C GLY A 32 9.37 5.60 -2.94
N LYS A 33 10.59 6.08 -3.25
CA LYS A 33 10.81 7.18 -4.21
C LYS A 33 10.51 6.83 -5.68
N ASN A 34 10.53 5.55 -6.05
CA ASN A 34 10.29 5.08 -7.42
C ASN A 34 8.99 4.29 -7.58
N LYS A 35 8.20 4.13 -6.51
CA LYS A 35 6.83 3.67 -6.64
C LYS A 35 6.00 4.89 -6.98
N GLU A 36 5.75 5.09 -8.28
CA GLU A 36 4.46 5.62 -8.71
C GLU A 36 3.41 5.00 -7.79
N ASP A 37 2.76 5.86 -7.01
CA ASP A 37 1.71 5.47 -6.09
C ASP A 37 0.77 4.52 -6.86
N TRP A 38 0.36 3.41 -6.27
CA TRP A 38 -0.52 2.47 -6.97
C TRP A 38 -1.78 3.20 -7.45
N TRP A 39 -2.18 4.27 -6.74
CA TRP A 39 -3.21 5.21 -7.14
C TRP A 39 -2.99 5.83 -8.52
N SER A 40 -1.75 6.18 -8.90
CA SER A 40 -1.44 6.75 -10.20
C SER A 40 -1.48 5.71 -11.34
N LYS A 41 -1.56 4.42 -11.01
CA LYS A 41 -1.65 3.32 -11.99
C LYS A 41 -3.09 2.90 -12.29
N LEU A 42 -4.05 3.37 -11.49
CA LEU A 42 -5.47 3.11 -11.73
C LEU A 42 -6.00 3.94 -12.89
N SER A 43 -6.91 3.34 -13.66
CA SER A 43 -7.73 4.06 -14.63
C SER A 43 -8.69 5.03 -13.93
N GLU A 44 -9.15 6.04 -14.65
CA GLU A 44 -10.15 7.00 -14.15
C GLU A 44 -11.50 6.33 -13.81
N VAL A 45 -11.79 5.15 -14.35
CA VAL A 45 -12.99 4.38 -13.99
C VAL A 45 -12.80 3.70 -12.64
N GLU A 46 -11.64 3.09 -12.41
CA GLU A 46 -11.31 2.43 -11.13
C GLU A 46 -11.23 3.45 -9.99
N LYS A 47 -10.62 4.61 -10.22
CA LYS A 47 -10.58 5.70 -9.22
C LYS A 47 -11.98 6.16 -8.83
N ARG A 48 -12.84 6.44 -9.83
CA ARG A 48 -14.23 6.84 -9.59
C ARG A 48 -15.02 5.78 -8.82
N SER A 49 -14.82 4.50 -9.13
CA SER A 49 -15.46 3.42 -8.39
C SER A 49 -15.02 3.36 -6.93
N ILE A 50 -13.75 3.64 -6.65
CA ILE A 50 -13.22 3.67 -5.28
C ILE A 50 -13.76 4.89 -4.53
N GLU A 51 -13.76 6.07 -5.15
CA GLU A 51 -14.31 7.31 -4.57
C GLU A 51 -15.80 7.15 -4.23
N GLN A 52 -16.58 6.57 -5.14
CA GLN A 52 -17.98 6.26 -4.89
C GLN A 52 -18.15 5.31 -3.70
N GLY A 53 -17.37 4.23 -3.63
CA GLY A 53 -17.46 3.29 -2.50
C GLY A 53 -17.07 3.91 -1.15
N LEU A 54 -16.18 4.91 -1.15
CA LEU A 54 -15.86 5.68 0.05
C LEU A 54 -17.02 6.59 0.47
N GLU A 55 -17.67 7.27 -0.48
CA GLU A 55 -18.85 8.11 -0.22
C GLU A 55 -20.03 7.28 0.32
N GLU A 56 -20.30 6.12 -0.28
CA GLU A 56 -21.30 5.17 0.20
C GLU A 56 -20.98 4.70 1.63
N ALA A 57 -19.71 4.43 1.94
CA ALA A 57 -19.29 4.04 3.28
C ALA A 57 -19.46 5.17 4.31
N ASP A 58 -19.13 6.40 3.96
CA ASP A 58 -19.32 7.58 4.81
C ASP A 58 -20.81 7.86 5.09
N HIS A 59 -21.67 7.58 4.11
CA HIS A 59 -23.13 7.64 4.26
C HIS A 59 -23.73 6.45 5.04
N GLY A 60 -22.90 5.47 5.44
CA GLY A 60 -23.35 4.29 6.17
C GLY A 60 -24.06 3.26 5.30
N GLU A 61 -23.93 3.34 3.97
CA GLU A 61 -24.49 2.40 2.99
C GLU A 61 -23.65 1.12 2.87
N THR A 62 -23.05 0.69 3.98
CA THR A 62 -22.26 -0.54 4.07
C THR A 62 -23.08 -1.66 4.70
N ILE A 63 -22.81 -2.89 4.26
CA ILE A 63 -23.42 -4.07 4.85
C ILE A 63 -22.38 -4.73 5.77
N PRO A 64 -22.71 -5.04 7.02
CA PRO A 64 -21.80 -5.73 7.92
C PRO A 64 -21.31 -7.05 7.33
N HIS A 65 -20.02 -7.34 7.53
CA HIS A 65 -19.40 -8.56 7.03
C HIS A 65 -20.15 -9.83 7.46
N GLU A 66 -20.59 -9.90 8.72
CA GLU A 66 -21.35 -11.05 9.24
C GLU A 66 -22.64 -11.31 8.47
N GLN A 67 -23.35 -10.25 8.08
CA GLN A 67 -24.57 -10.34 7.31
C GLN A 67 -24.29 -10.85 5.89
N VAL A 68 -23.29 -10.28 5.20
CA VAL A 68 -22.88 -10.73 3.86
C VAL A 68 -22.48 -12.20 3.88
N MET A 69 -21.68 -12.61 4.88
CA MET A 69 -21.23 -14.01 4.99
C MET A 69 -22.36 -14.97 5.29
N LYS A 70 -23.36 -14.56 6.07
CA LYS A 70 -24.56 -15.37 6.29
C LYS A 70 -25.34 -15.58 4.99
N GLU A 71 -25.61 -14.50 4.25
CA GLU A 71 -26.33 -14.56 2.96
C GLU A 71 -25.58 -15.43 1.93
N VAL A 72 -24.25 -15.33 1.87
CA VAL A 72 -23.42 -16.18 0.98
C VAL A 72 -23.52 -17.65 1.39
N LYS A 73 -23.40 -17.97 2.69
CA LYS A 73 -23.52 -19.36 3.15
C LYS A 73 -24.89 -19.96 2.84
N GLU A 74 -25.95 -19.19 3.03
CA GLU A 74 -27.32 -19.60 2.72
C GLU A 74 -27.52 -19.79 1.21
N LYS A 75 -27.02 -18.87 0.38
CA LYS A 75 -27.16 -18.92 -1.08
C LYS A 75 -26.42 -20.07 -1.74
N TYR A 76 -25.26 -20.45 -1.20
CA TYR A 76 -24.38 -21.46 -1.78
C TYR A 76 -24.33 -22.78 -0.96
N ASN A 77 -25.21 -22.93 0.05
CA ASN A 77 -25.24 -24.10 0.94
C ASN A 77 -23.86 -24.46 1.54
N LEU A 78 -23.06 -23.45 1.88
CA LEU A 78 -21.75 -23.64 2.48
C LEU A 78 -21.95 -23.98 3.98
N LYS A 79 -21.51 -25.18 4.38
CA LYS A 79 -21.63 -25.69 5.76
C LYS A 79 -20.73 -24.93 6.73
#